data_AF-A0A9P0LAH7-F1
#
_entry.id   AF-A0A9P0LAH7-F1
#
_cell.length_a   1.000
_cell.length_b   1.000
_cell.length_c   1.000
_cell.angle_alpha   90.00
_cell.angle_beta   90.00
_cell.angle_gamma   90.00
#
_symmetry.space_group_name_H-M   'P 1'
#
loop_
_entity.id
_entity.type
_entity.pdbx_description
1 polymer ?
#
loop_
_entity_poly.entity_id
_entity_poly.type
_entity_poly.pdbx_seq_one_letter_code
_entity_poly.pdbx_strand_id
1 'polypeptide(L)'
;MAPRKKTQTKEEILQKKRDAEWKKYERLKNDSQRREELREKGHLKYLKKEKDKGTRKLIKGMTPREHREAKKKWRENCSAYRNKKKALTNITYTYLRENTPDSETSHSSRPTTPQDVDMFKKRINREKKLRYQIKKKKDEEIKLLKRKLLEYRKRV
;
A
#
# COMPACT_ATOMS: atom_id res chain seq x y z
N MET A 1 -48.99 10.46 -28.22
CA MET A 1 -48.25 9.49 -27.38
C MET A 1 -47.00 10.15 -26.83
N ALA A 2 -46.73 10.07 -25.53
CA ALA A 2 -45.50 10.64 -24.96
C ALA A 2 -44.26 9.88 -25.49
N PRO A 3 -43.19 10.58 -25.92
CA PRO A 3 -42.02 9.94 -26.48
C PRO A 3 -41.33 9.06 -25.42
N ARG A 4 -41.02 7.81 -25.78
CA ARG A 4 -40.32 6.85 -24.91
C ARG A 4 -38.92 7.38 -24.58
N LYS A 5 -38.58 7.47 -23.29
CA LYS A 5 -37.24 7.90 -22.85
C LYS A 5 -36.20 6.90 -23.34
N LYS A 6 -35.13 7.39 -23.99
CA LYS A 6 -33.99 6.56 -24.40
C LYS A 6 -33.37 5.89 -23.17
N THR A 7 -33.17 4.58 -23.23
CA THR A 7 -32.44 3.82 -22.20
C THR A 7 -30.98 4.25 -22.23
N GLN A 8 -30.51 4.87 -21.15
CA GLN A 8 -29.12 5.32 -21.03
C GLN A 8 -28.17 4.11 -21.04
N THR A 9 -27.02 4.27 -21.70
CA THR A 9 -26.00 3.22 -21.70
C THR A 9 -25.35 3.12 -20.31
N LYS A 10 -24.75 1.96 -20.00
CA LYS A 10 -24.09 1.74 -18.70
C LYS A 10 -22.99 2.76 -18.43
N GLU A 11 -22.27 3.19 -19.45
CA GLU A 11 -21.20 4.20 -19.35
C GLU A 11 -21.74 5.60 -19.06
N GLU A 12 -22.85 6.00 -19.71
CA GLU A 12 -23.53 7.27 -19.43
C GLU A 12 -24.04 7.36 -17.99
N ILE A 13 -24.62 6.27 -17.48
CA ILE A 13 -25.06 6.18 -16.09
C ILE A 13 -23.87 6.35 -15.15
N LEU A 14 -22.74 5.73 -15.48
CA LEU A 14 -21.54 5.78 -14.66
C LEU A 14 -20.91 7.19 -14.70
N GLN A 15 -20.88 7.85 -15.85
CA GLN A 15 -20.39 9.22 -15.99
C GLN A 15 -21.26 10.20 -15.19
N LYS A 16 -22.60 10.08 -15.31
CA LYS A 16 -23.53 10.91 -14.53
C LYS A 16 -23.35 10.75 -13.02
N LYS A 17 -23.00 9.55 -12.54
CA LYS A 17 -22.66 9.31 -11.14
C LYS A 17 -21.36 10.01 -10.73
N ARG A 18 -20.30 9.94 -11.55
CA ARG A 18 -19.04 10.66 -11.30
C ARG A 18 -19.28 12.17 -11.24
N ASP A 19 -20.02 12.72 -12.20
CA ASP A 19 -20.30 14.16 -12.27
C ASP A 19 -21.12 14.64 -11.06
N ALA A 20 -22.07 13.81 -10.60
CA ALA A 20 -22.83 14.10 -9.39
C ALA A 20 -21.97 14.08 -8.12
N GLU A 21 -21.03 13.12 -8.01
CA GLU A 21 -20.06 13.10 -6.91
C GLU A 21 -19.14 14.32 -6.94
N TRP A 22 -18.63 14.70 -8.11
CA TRP A 22 -17.79 15.88 -8.27
C TRP A 22 -18.50 17.15 -7.80
N LYS A 23 -19.74 17.37 -8.28
CA LYS A 23 -20.57 18.51 -7.84
C LYS A 23 -20.85 18.48 -6.34
N LYS A 24 -21.03 17.30 -5.74
CA LYS A 24 -21.20 17.16 -4.29
C LYS A 24 -19.93 17.56 -3.54
N TYR A 25 -18.77 17.14 -4.02
CA TYR A 25 -17.47 17.52 -3.45
C TYR A 25 -17.19 19.01 -3.60
N GLU A 26 -17.48 19.61 -4.76
CA GLU A 26 -17.32 21.05 -4.98
C GLU A 26 -18.19 21.87 -4.03
N ARG A 27 -19.47 21.50 -3.87
CA ARG A 27 -20.36 22.17 -2.90
C ARG A 27 -19.82 22.08 -1.48
N LEU A 28 -19.32 20.92 -1.07
CA LEU A 28 -18.73 20.74 0.26
C LEU A 28 -17.40 21.48 0.43
N LYS A 29 -16.62 21.59 -0.64
CA LYS A 29 -15.38 22.36 -0.64
C LYS A 29 -15.66 23.86 -0.51
N ASN A 30 -16.71 24.36 -1.15
CA ASN A 30 -17.00 25.79 -1.18
C ASN A 30 -17.78 26.27 0.07
N ASP A 31 -18.41 25.36 0.81
CA ASP A 31 -19.15 25.67 2.04
C ASP A 31 -18.29 25.44 3.30
N SER A 32 -17.93 26.53 3.99
CA SER A 32 -17.14 26.49 5.22
C SER A 32 -17.91 25.90 6.40
N GLN A 33 -19.21 26.22 6.53
CA GLN A 33 -20.05 25.76 7.65
C GLN A 33 -20.25 24.25 7.60
N ARG A 34 -20.60 23.70 6.42
CA ARG A 34 -20.73 22.24 6.26
C ARG A 34 -19.41 21.50 6.49
N ARG A 35 -18.28 22.14 6.22
CA ARG A 35 -16.96 21.57 6.50
C ARG A 35 -16.67 21.54 8.00
N GLU A 36 -17.03 22.60 8.72
CA GLU A 36 -16.96 22.69 10.19
C GLU A 36 -17.83 21.60 10.84
N GLU A 37 -19.09 21.48 10.42
CA GLU A 37 -20.04 20.48 10.91
C GLU A 37 -19.53 19.05 10.72
N LEU A 38 -18.89 18.76 9.58
CA LEU A 38 -18.28 17.45 9.35
C LEU A 38 -17.09 17.19 10.27
N ARG A 39 -16.26 18.21 10.54
CA ARG A 39 -15.15 18.11 11.49
C ARG A 39 -15.69 17.81 12.88
N GLU A 40 -16.69 18.55 13.33
CA GLU A 40 -17.30 18.40 14.65
C GLU A 40 -18.01 17.05 14.79
N LYS A 41 -18.79 16.62 13.79
CA LYS A 41 -19.40 15.29 13.75
C LYS A 41 -18.36 14.18 13.81
N GLY A 42 -17.23 14.36 13.13
CA GLY A 42 -16.08 13.45 13.21
C GLY A 42 -15.49 13.39 14.61
N HIS A 43 -15.33 14.55 15.26
CA HIS A 43 -14.84 14.67 16.63
C HIS A 43 -15.79 14.00 17.64
N LEU A 44 -17.09 14.28 17.57
CA LEU A 44 -18.11 13.65 18.40
C LEU A 44 -18.12 12.12 18.24
N LYS A 45 -17.98 11.62 17.01
CA LYS A 45 -17.86 10.17 16.76
C LYS A 45 -16.60 9.57 17.38
N TYR A 46 -15.50 10.32 17.41
CA TYR A 46 -14.28 9.91 18.07
C TYR A 46 -14.47 9.84 19.59
N LEU A 47 -15.00 10.91 20.20
CA LEU A 47 -15.32 10.97 21.62
C LEU A 47 -16.26 9.85 22.05
N LYS A 48 -17.29 9.56 21.24
CA LYS A 48 -18.21 8.45 21.48
C LYS A 48 -17.51 7.09 21.50
N LYS A 49 -16.51 6.87 20.63
CA LYS A 49 -15.74 5.61 20.59
C LYS A 49 -14.76 5.47 21.75
N GLU A 50 -14.23 6.58 22.23
CA GLU A 50 -13.32 6.64 23.37
C GLU A 50 -14.09 6.44 24.67
N LYS A 51 -15.16 7.20 24.89
CA LYS A 51 -15.96 7.18 26.13
C LYS A 51 -16.88 5.97 26.25
N ASP A 52 -17.69 5.67 25.23
CA ASP A 52 -18.78 4.69 25.39
C ASP A 52 -18.32 3.24 25.14
N LYS A 53 -17.26 3.04 24.34
CA LYS A 53 -16.87 1.70 23.87
C LYS A 53 -15.50 1.25 24.36
N GLY A 54 -14.67 2.15 24.92
CA GLY A 54 -13.28 1.85 25.32
C GLY A 54 -12.36 1.36 24.18
N THR A 55 -12.86 1.28 22.95
CA THR A 55 -12.15 0.73 21.77
C THR A 55 -11.01 1.60 21.26
N ARG A 56 -10.93 2.86 21.68
CA ARG A 56 -9.84 3.78 21.32
C ARG A 56 -9.40 4.53 22.56
N LYS A 57 -8.08 4.54 22.79
CA LYS A 57 -7.42 5.32 23.84
C LYS A 57 -6.51 6.35 23.18
N LEU A 58 -6.43 7.55 23.74
CA LEU A 58 -5.33 8.47 23.44
C LEU A 58 -3.99 7.86 23.87
N ILE A 59 -2.89 8.28 23.24
CA ILE A 59 -1.54 7.81 23.57
C ILE A 59 -1.22 8.02 25.06
N LYS A 60 -1.63 9.16 25.64
CA LYS A 60 -1.47 9.47 27.06
C LYS A 60 -2.16 8.46 27.99
N GLY A 61 -3.24 7.81 27.52
CA GLY A 61 -3.98 6.79 28.26
C GLY A 61 -3.59 5.36 27.92
N MET A 62 -2.60 5.14 27.05
CA MET A 62 -2.11 3.80 26.72
C MET A 62 -1.05 3.34 27.72
N THR A 63 -1.11 2.07 28.10
CA THR A 63 0.01 1.41 28.79
C THR A 63 1.22 1.25 27.84
N PRO A 64 2.45 1.10 28.38
CA PRO A 64 3.64 0.90 27.54
C PRO A 64 3.51 -0.30 26.58
N ARG A 65 2.82 -1.37 26.99
CA ARG A 65 2.59 -2.56 26.16
C ARG A 65 1.65 -2.26 25.00
N GLU A 66 0.49 -1.64 25.27
CA GLU A 66 -0.47 -1.22 24.24
C GLU A 66 0.18 -0.27 23.23
N HIS A 67 1.00 0.67 23.71
CA HIS A 67 1.72 1.59 22.85
C HIS A 67 2.71 0.87 21.90
N ARG A 68 3.44 -0.15 22.41
CA ARG A 68 4.32 -0.98 21.58
C ARG A 68 3.55 -1.73 20.50
N GLU A 69 2.41 -2.34 20.84
CA GLU A 69 1.56 -3.06 19.90
C GLU A 69 0.97 -2.14 18.83
N ALA A 70 0.47 -0.96 19.24
CA ALA A 70 -0.03 0.06 18.33
C ALA A 70 1.07 0.53 17.35
N LYS A 71 2.29 0.77 17.87
CA LYS A 71 3.46 1.15 17.04
C LYS A 71 3.88 0.02 16.08
N LYS A 72 3.74 -1.25 16.48
CA LYS A 72 3.98 -2.40 15.60
C LYS A 72 2.98 -2.42 14.45
N LYS A 73 1.68 -2.38 14.75
CA LYS A 73 0.60 -2.32 13.74
C LYS A 73 0.75 -1.11 12.82
N TRP A 74 1.10 0.05 13.36
CA TRP A 74 1.35 1.25 12.56
C TRP A 74 2.48 1.04 11.55
N ARG A 75 3.61 0.47 11.98
CA ARG A 75 4.73 0.15 11.07
C ARG A 75 4.34 -0.85 9.98
N GLU A 76 3.59 -1.89 10.34
CA GLU A 76 3.06 -2.89 9.38
C GLU A 76 2.16 -2.23 8.33
N ASN A 77 1.19 -1.41 8.77
CA ASN A 77 0.29 -0.69 7.88
C ASN A 77 1.03 0.30 6.98
N CYS A 78 2.00 1.04 7.51
CA CYS A 78 2.83 1.95 6.71
C CYS A 78 3.64 1.20 5.66
N SER A 79 4.21 0.05 6.01
CA SER A 79 4.95 -0.80 5.08
C SER A 79 4.03 -1.32 3.97
N ALA A 80 2.87 -1.86 4.33
CA ALA A 80 1.87 -2.35 3.39
C ALA A 80 1.41 -1.25 2.41
N TYR A 81 1.12 -0.05 2.92
CA TYR A 81 0.77 1.11 2.09
C TYR A 81 1.89 1.48 1.11
N ARG A 82 3.13 1.59 1.59
CA ARG A 82 4.29 1.92 0.75
C ARG A 82 4.52 0.87 -0.35
N ASN A 83 4.37 -0.40 -0.02
CA ASN A 83 4.50 -1.50 -0.98
C ASN A 83 3.40 -1.46 -2.03
N LYS A 84 2.14 -1.25 -1.61
CA LYS A 84 1.01 -1.07 -2.53
C LYS A 84 1.24 0.10 -3.47
N LYS A 85 1.69 1.25 -2.95
CA LYS A 85 2.00 2.43 -3.76
C LYS A 85 3.07 2.12 -4.80
N LYS A 86 4.17 1.45 -4.42
CA LYS A 86 5.22 1.01 -5.35
C LYS A 86 4.71 0.05 -6.42
N ALA A 87 3.86 -0.90 -6.05
CA ALA A 87 3.29 -1.85 -7.00
C ALA A 87 2.42 -1.11 -8.04
N LEU A 88 1.57 -0.19 -7.60
CA LEU A 88 0.73 0.62 -8.48
C LEU A 88 1.57 1.50 -9.41
N THR A 89 2.60 2.18 -8.90
CA THR A 89 3.48 2.99 -9.76
C THR A 89 4.18 2.15 -10.82
N ASN A 90 4.60 0.94 -10.47
CA ASN A 90 5.23 0.03 -11.43
C ASN A 90 4.24 -0.40 -12.52
N ILE A 91 3.01 -0.77 -12.13
CA ILE A 91 1.94 -1.13 -13.08
C ILE A 91 1.63 0.03 -14.03
N THR A 92 1.51 1.25 -13.48
CA THR A 92 1.28 2.45 -14.30
C THR A 92 2.44 2.70 -15.25
N TYR A 93 3.69 2.57 -14.79
CA TYR A 93 4.87 2.75 -15.64
C TYR A 93 4.94 1.70 -16.76
N THR A 94 4.67 0.42 -16.47
CA THR A 94 4.62 -0.63 -17.51
C THR A 94 3.50 -0.36 -18.52
N TYR A 95 2.31 0.01 -18.06
CA TYR A 95 1.19 0.35 -18.95
C TYR A 95 1.55 1.52 -19.88
N LEU A 96 2.13 2.60 -19.34
CA LEU A 96 2.57 3.75 -20.13
C LEU A 96 3.64 3.36 -21.14
N ARG A 97 4.62 2.53 -20.75
CA ARG A 97 5.66 2.04 -21.65
C ARG A 97 5.10 1.19 -22.80
N GLU A 98 4.07 0.38 -22.54
CA GLU A 98 3.47 -0.50 -23.54
C GLU A 98 2.48 0.23 -24.47
N ASN A 99 1.86 1.33 -24.00
CA ASN A 99 0.79 2.03 -24.72
C ASN A 99 1.17 3.42 -25.24
N THR A 100 2.39 3.89 -24.97
CA THR A 100 2.93 5.11 -25.57
C THR A 100 3.87 4.69 -26.69
N PRO A 101 3.59 4.98 -27.97
CA PRO A 101 4.56 4.74 -29.04
C PRO A 101 5.83 5.54 -28.73
N ASP A 102 7.00 4.96 -28.99
CA ASP A 102 8.31 5.59 -28.79
C ASP A 102 8.41 6.84 -29.68
N SER A 103 7.91 7.97 -29.19
CA SER A 103 8.31 9.27 -29.72
C SER A 103 9.75 9.47 -29.31
N GLU A 104 10.63 9.50 -30.30
CA GLU A 104 12.06 9.71 -30.13
C GLU A 104 12.35 10.91 -29.20
N THR A 105 13.48 10.80 -28.50
CA THR A 105 14.22 11.86 -27.76
C THR A 105 14.10 11.85 -26.22
N SER A 106 15.01 11.07 -25.61
CA SER A 106 15.77 11.30 -24.35
C SER A 106 15.03 11.75 -23.07
N HIS A 107 15.20 11.13 -21.90
CA HIS A 107 16.44 10.67 -21.29
C HIS A 107 16.18 9.43 -20.42
N SER A 108 16.70 8.28 -20.84
CA SER A 108 17.02 7.20 -19.91
C SER A 108 18.07 7.73 -18.94
N SER A 109 17.79 7.73 -17.63
CA SER A 109 18.77 7.99 -16.58
C SER A 109 19.79 6.85 -16.52
N ARG A 110 20.59 6.75 -17.57
CA ARG A 110 21.77 5.90 -17.68
C ARG A 110 22.78 6.46 -16.66
N PRO A 111 23.43 5.62 -15.84
CA PRO A 111 24.48 6.08 -14.95
C PRO A 111 25.54 6.80 -15.78
N THR A 112 25.70 8.09 -15.55
CA THR A 112 26.48 9.02 -16.40
C THR A 112 27.97 8.99 -16.08
N THR A 113 28.41 8.21 -15.08
CA THR A 113 29.82 8.10 -14.73
C THR A 113 30.27 6.63 -14.53
N PRO A 114 31.54 6.30 -14.84
CA PRO A 114 32.10 4.97 -14.58
C PRO A 114 32.02 4.52 -13.10
N GLN A 115 32.01 5.46 -12.16
CA GLN A 115 31.88 5.18 -10.71
C GLN A 115 30.47 4.70 -10.33
N ASP A 116 29.42 5.25 -10.94
CA ASP A 116 28.03 4.85 -10.67
C ASP A 116 27.74 3.42 -11.14
N VAL A 117 28.34 3.02 -12.27
CA VAL A 117 28.23 1.65 -12.80
C VAL A 117 28.88 0.63 -11.86
N ASP A 118 30.05 0.96 -11.30
CA ASP A 118 30.76 0.09 -10.37
C ASP A 118 30.03 -0.05 -9.02
N MET A 119 29.49 1.05 -8.49
CA MET A 119 28.66 1.03 -7.28
C MET A 119 27.39 0.19 -7.46
N PHE A 120 26.75 0.27 -8.63
CA PHE A 120 25.59 -0.55 -8.98
C PHE A 120 25.95 -2.05 -9.08
N LYS A 121 27.06 -2.39 -9.72
CA LYS A 121 27.59 -3.78 -9.79
C LYS A 121 27.92 -4.33 -8.40
N LYS A 122 28.58 -3.54 -7.55
CA LYS A 122 28.88 -3.89 -6.15
C LYS A 122 27.61 -4.18 -5.34
N ARG A 123 26.56 -3.38 -5.51
CA ARG A 123 25.26 -3.59 -4.87
C ARG A 123 24.60 -4.90 -5.31
N ILE A 124 24.55 -5.17 -6.61
CA ILE A 124 24.01 -6.43 -7.16
C ILE A 124 24.76 -7.64 -6.59
N ASN A 125 26.09 -7.58 -6.53
CA ASN A 125 26.90 -8.68 -6.02
C ASN A 125 26.68 -8.92 -4.52
N ARG A 126 26.52 -7.86 -3.72
CA ARG A 126 26.15 -7.98 -2.29
C ARG A 126 24.79 -8.67 -2.12
N GLU A 127 23.79 -8.28 -2.92
CA GLU A 127 22.46 -8.89 -2.88
C GLU A 127 22.51 -10.38 -3.29
N LYS A 128 23.27 -10.74 -4.34
CA LYS A 128 23.49 -12.14 -4.74
C LYS A 128 24.12 -12.96 -3.60
N LYS A 129 25.15 -12.43 -2.94
CA LYS A 129 25.82 -13.09 -1.80
C LYS A 129 24.86 -13.31 -0.62
N LEU A 130 24.04 -12.31 -0.29
CA LEU A 130 23.04 -12.41 0.77
C LEU A 130 22.00 -13.49 0.47
N ARG A 131 21.48 -13.53 -0.77
CA ARG A 131 20.53 -14.56 -1.22
C ARG A 131 21.11 -15.97 -1.11
N TYR A 132 22.38 -16.14 -1.51
CA TYR A 132 23.09 -17.40 -1.38
C TYR A 132 23.21 -17.84 0.08
N GLN A 133 23.59 -16.95 1.00
CA GLN A 133 23.68 -17.26 2.43
C GLN A 133 22.34 -17.67 3.02
N ILE A 134 21.26 -16.97 2.66
CA ILE A 134 19.90 -17.31 3.12
C ILE A 134 19.50 -18.70 2.61
N LYS A 135 19.76 -18.99 1.33
CA LYS A 135 19.46 -20.30 0.74
C LYS A 135 20.23 -21.41 1.47
N LYS A 136 21.54 -21.22 1.67
CA LYS A 136 22.40 -22.18 2.38
C LYS A 136 21.90 -22.48 3.79
N LYS A 137 21.54 -21.45 4.57
CA LYS A 137 20.99 -21.62 5.93
C LYS A 137 19.69 -22.43 5.92
N LYS A 138 18.78 -22.15 4.97
CA LYS A 138 17.53 -22.90 4.82
C LYS A 138 17.80 -24.37 4.47
N ASP A 139 18.74 -24.64 3.57
CA ASP A 139 19.09 -26.00 3.17
C ASP A 139 19.70 -26.80 4.34
N GLU A 140 20.54 -26.16 5.17
CA GLU A 140 21.10 -26.75 6.39
C GLU A 140 20.01 -27.05 7.43
N GLU A 141 19.08 -26.12 7.64
CA GLU A 141 17.93 -26.32 8.55
C GLU A 141 17.03 -27.47 8.10
N ILE A 142 16.72 -27.53 6.80
CA ILE A 142 15.97 -28.65 6.21
C ILE A 142 16.71 -29.97 6.43
N LYS A 143 18.03 -29.99 6.24
CA LYS A 143 18.85 -31.20 6.47
C LYS A 143 18.80 -31.66 7.92
N LEU A 144 18.85 -30.72 8.88
CA LEU A 144 18.77 -31.02 10.30
C LEU A 144 17.38 -31.53 10.71
N LEU A 145 16.31 -30.91 10.20
CA LEU A 145 14.93 -31.37 10.43
C LEU A 145 14.68 -32.76 9.86
N LYS A 146 15.18 -33.04 8.65
CA LYS A 146 15.10 -34.37 8.04
C LYS A 146 15.80 -35.44 8.89
N ARG A 147 16.98 -35.13 9.44
CA ARG A 147 17.69 -36.04 10.37
C ARG A 147 16.87 -36.32 11.63
N LYS A 148 16.36 -35.27 12.28
CA LYS A 148 15.51 -35.40 13.48
C LYS A 148 14.27 -36.25 13.21
N LEU A 149 13.57 -36.00 12.10
CA LEU A 149 12.41 -36.81 11.71
C LEU A 149 12.75 -38.29 11.54
N LEU A 150 13.94 -38.59 10.98
CA LEU A 150 14.42 -39.95 10.78
C LEU A 150 14.76 -40.63 12.11
N GLU A 151 15.31 -39.90 13.08
CA GLU A 151 15.55 -40.37 14.44
C GLU A 151 14.24 -40.63 15.20
N TYR A 152 13.26 -39.72 15.12
CA TYR A 152 11.94 -39.92 15.73
C TYR A 152 11.21 -41.13 15.13
N ARG A 153 11.26 -41.31 13.81
CA ARG A 153 10.64 -42.46 13.14
C ARG A 153 11.29 -43.80 13.48
N LYS A 154 12.56 -43.81 13.90
CA LYS A 154 13.28 -45.02 14.34
C LYS A 154 13.03 -45.38 15.81
N ARG A 155 12.45 -44.47 16.60
CA ARG A 155 12.13 -44.67 18.03
C ARG A 155 10.69 -45.15 18.26
N VAL A 156 9.88 -45.19 17.20
CA VAL A 156 8.57 -45.85 17.15
C VAL A 156 8.75 -47.18 16.45
#